data_AF-A0AAN4YUF8-F1
#
_entry.id   AF-A0AAN4YUF8-F1
#
_cell.length_a   1.000
_cell.length_b   1.000
_cell.length_c   1.000
_cell.angle_alpha   90.00
_cell.angle_beta   90.00
_cell.angle_gamma   90.00
#
_symmetry.space_group_name_H-M   'P 1'
#
loop_
_entity.id
_entity.type
_entity.pdbx_description
1 polymer ?
#
loop_
_entity_poly.entity_id
_entity_poly.type
_entity_poly.pdbx_seq_one_letter_code
_entity_poly.pdbx_strand_id
1 'polypeptide(L)'
;MYGVSAQVNDVDIVKVPLDVENGFQLQPEKIIETLSADDSIKMVYICSPGNPTANLIRKSDIQKVLEHPTWNGVVVVDEAYIDFAPEGSSLAEWVNDWPNLVVMQTLSKAFGLAGIRLGVAFTSPAIARLLNSLKAPYNISSPTSALAMAALSPNNMAVMKKYREQIIAQRERLLQELPKIPGIGRFLGGQESNFLLVELLDKPANEGGKPSNQVALAAYEAMAEKHGVVVRFRGKELGCEGCLRVTVGTEEEVTRFLQELRVVLGGLLG
;
A
#
# COMPACT_ATOMS: atom_id res chain seq x y z
N MET A 1 -0.34 -1.04 10.27
CA MET A 1 0.36 -0.14 11.22
C MET A 1 -0.62 0.67 12.03
N TYR A 2 -1.63 1.33 11.43
CA TYR A 2 -2.60 2.15 12.17
C TYR A 2 -3.24 1.42 13.36
N GLY A 3 -3.81 0.23 13.12
CA GLY A 3 -4.44 -0.53 14.20
C GLY A 3 -3.49 -1.01 15.30
N VAL A 4 -2.21 -1.27 14.96
CA VAL A 4 -1.19 -1.61 15.96
C VAL A 4 -0.86 -0.39 16.82
N SER A 5 -0.66 0.78 16.20
CA SER A 5 -0.39 2.02 16.94
C SER A 5 -1.56 2.42 17.83
N ALA A 6 -2.80 2.32 17.32
CA ALA A 6 -4.00 2.61 18.09
C ALA A 6 -4.12 1.68 19.31
N GLN A 7 -3.94 0.37 19.11
CA GLN A 7 -3.95 -0.61 20.21
C GLN A 7 -2.87 -0.34 21.27
N VAL A 8 -1.65 0.00 20.87
CA VAL A 8 -0.55 0.32 21.81
C VAL A 8 -0.84 1.57 22.63
N ASN A 9 -1.59 2.53 22.07
CA ASN A 9 -1.91 3.79 22.72
C ASN A 9 -3.32 3.80 23.34
N ASP A 10 -3.98 2.64 23.45
CA ASP A 10 -5.34 2.50 23.98
C ASP A 10 -6.35 3.43 23.30
N VAL A 11 -6.25 3.52 21.97
CA VAL A 11 -7.15 4.31 21.12
C VAL A 11 -8.07 3.36 20.37
N ASP A 12 -9.38 3.60 20.47
CA ASP A 12 -10.40 2.84 19.77
C ASP A 12 -10.30 2.98 18.24
N ILE A 13 -10.71 1.93 17.53
CA ILE A 13 -10.67 1.87 16.06
C ILE A 13 -12.08 1.65 15.53
N VAL A 14 -12.60 2.66 14.85
CA VAL A 14 -13.81 2.55 14.02
C VAL A 14 -13.39 2.16 12.59
N LYS A 15 -13.96 1.07 12.08
CA LYS A 15 -13.65 0.57 10.74
C LYS A 15 -14.78 0.87 9.77
N VAL A 16 -14.48 1.63 8.72
CA VAL A 16 -15.34 1.75 7.54
C VAL A 16 -14.66 0.98 6.40
N PRO A 17 -15.17 -0.21 6.01
CA PRO A 17 -14.56 -1.01 4.94
C PRO A 17 -14.47 -0.25 3.61
N LEU A 18 -13.49 -0.60 2.78
CA LEU A 18 -13.44 -0.19 1.39
C LEU A 18 -14.51 -0.94 0.58
N ASP A 19 -14.91 -0.39 -0.56
CA ASP A 19 -15.82 -1.05 -1.49
C ASP A 19 -15.06 -2.10 -2.30
N VAL A 20 -15.16 -3.36 -1.87
CA VAL A 20 -14.43 -4.50 -2.47
C VAL A 20 -14.86 -4.78 -3.92
N GLU A 21 -16.12 -4.50 -4.26
CA GLU A 21 -16.66 -4.70 -5.60
C GLU A 21 -16.27 -3.57 -6.55
N ASN A 22 -15.97 -2.39 -6.00
CA ASN A 22 -15.51 -1.22 -6.74
C ASN A 22 -14.00 -0.98 -6.58
N GLY A 23 -13.20 -2.05 -6.67
CA GLY A 23 -11.74 -1.96 -6.71
C GLY A 23 -11.09 -1.43 -5.44
N PHE A 24 -11.71 -1.62 -4.27
CA PHE A 24 -11.26 -1.11 -2.98
C PHE A 24 -11.21 0.43 -2.93
N GLN A 25 -12.22 1.09 -3.48
CA GLN A 25 -12.39 2.54 -3.36
C GLN A 25 -12.99 2.92 -1.99
N LEU A 26 -12.86 4.21 -1.63
CA LEU A 26 -13.51 4.76 -0.44
C LEU A 26 -15.03 4.79 -0.62
N GLN A 27 -15.73 4.75 0.51
CA GLN A 27 -17.17 4.94 0.61
C GLN A 27 -17.45 6.24 1.38
N PRO A 28 -17.27 7.43 0.76
CA PRO A 28 -17.24 8.70 1.48
C PRO A 28 -18.54 8.99 2.22
N GLU A 29 -19.69 8.59 1.68
CA GLU A 29 -20.99 8.77 2.34
C GLU A 29 -21.08 7.97 3.65
N LYS A 30 -20.58 6.74 3.68
CA LYS A 30 -20.52 5.92 4.91
C LYS A 30 -19.53 6.49 5.92
N ILE A 31 -18.42 7.06 5.45
CA ILE A 31 -17.44 7.73 6.31
C ILE A 31 -18.10 8.95 6.96
N ILE A 32 -18.76 9.81 6.16
CA ILE A 32 -19.44 11.02 6.65
C ILE A 32 -20.54 10.67 7.66
N GLU A 33 -21.36 9.65 7.38
CA GLU A 33 -22.37 9.16 8.33
C GLU A 33 -21.74 8.71 9.65
N THR A 34 -20.65 7.93 9.58
CA THR A 34 -19.92 7.44 10.76
C THR A 34 -19.36 8.59 11.60
N LEU A 35 -18.72 9.58 10.95
CA LEU A 35 -18.15 10.76 11.62
C LEU A 35 -19.22 11.69 12.22
N SER A 36 -20.40 11.75 11.60
CA SER A 36 -21.54 12.52 12.11
C SER A 36 -22.21 11.86 13.31
N ALA A 37 -22.16 10.53 13.38
CA ALA A 37 -22.78 9.75 14.45
C ALA A 37 -21.94 9.67 15.73
N ASP A 38 -20.63 9.94 15.65
CA ASP A 38 -19.69 9.80 16.76
C ASP A 38 -18.67 10.95 16.78
N ASP A 39 -18.90 11.91 17.68
CA ASP A 39 -18.03 13.08 17.85
C ASP A 39 -16.71 12.77 18.55
N SER A 40 -16.53 11.56 19.09
CA SER A 40 -15.29 11.11 19.72
C SER A 40 -14.22 10.76 18.69
N ILE A 41 -14.60 10.48 17.43
CA ILE A 41 -13.66 10.20 16.35
C ILE A 41 -12.89 11.47 16.00
N LYS A 42 -11.57 11.48 16.22
CA LYS A 42 -10.70 12.65 15.94
C LYS A 42 -9.79 12.52 14.72
N MET A 43 -9.64 11.31 14.17
CA MET A 43 -8.73 11.05 13.06
C MET A 43 -9.30 10.05 12.07
N VAL A 44 -9.06 10.29 10.78
CA VAL A 44 -9.36 9.35 9.68
C VAL A 44 -8.05 9.01 8.97
N TYR A 45 -7.72 7.73 8.88
CA TYR A 45 -6.55 7.26 8.13
C TYR A 45 -6.97 6.66 6.78
N ILE A 46 -6.39 7.19 5.70
CA ILE A 46 -6.60 6.73 4.33
C ILE A 46 -5.22 6.37 3.75
N CYS A 47 -5.08 5.20 3.14
CA CYS A 47 -3.85 4.80 2.47
C CYS A 47 -4.07 4.85 0.96
N SER A 48 -3.31 5.70 0.25
CA SER A 48 -3.45 5.92 -1.18
C SER A 48 -2.08 6.21 -1.79
N PRO A 49 -1.51 5.32 -2.62
CA PRO A 49 -2.02 3.99 -2.99
C PRO A 49 -2.12 3.01 -1.82
N GLY A 50 -3.19 2.20 -1.79
CA GLY A 50 -3.50 1.31 -0.67
C GLY A 50 -2.53 0.13 -0.51
N ASN A 51 -2.40 -0.39 0.72
CA ASN A 51 -1.69 -1.65 1.00
C ASN A 51 -2.62 -2.57 1.80
N PRO A 52 -2.99 -3.76 1.28
CA PRO A 52 -2.31 -4.49 0.20
C PRO A 52 -2.88 -4.27 -1.22
N THR A 53 -3.83 -3.38 -1.41
CA THR A 53 -4.65 -3.31 -2.65
C THR A 53 -3.99 -2.58 -3.82
N ALA A 54 -2.90 -1.84 -3.59
CA ALA A 54 -2.20 -1.00 -4.57
C ALA A 54 -3.08 0.07 -5.27
N ASN A 55 -4.35 0.19 -4.89
CA ASN A 55 -5.32 1.07 -5.52
C ASN A 55 -5.11 2.53 -5.10
N LEU A 56 -5.11 3.43 -6.07
CA LEU A 56 -5.18 4.87 -5.84
C LEU A 56 -6.63 5.27 -5.52
N ILE A 57 -6.82 5.86 -4.34
CA ILE A 57 -8.12 6.39 -3.94
C ILE A 57 -8.42 7.66 -4.73
N ARG A 58 -9.67 7.79 -5.20
CA ARG A 58 -10.13 8.99 -5.91
C ARG A 58 -9.97 10.23 -5.02
N LYS A 59 -9.30 11.26 -5.56
CA LYS A 59 -9.13 12.56 -4.88
C LYS A 59 -10.45 13.18 -4.45
N SER A 60 -11.49 13.07 -5.28
CA SER A 60 -12.84 13.55 -4.99
C SER A 60 -13.45 12.92 -3.74
N ASP A 61 -13.14 11.65 -3.45
CA ASP A 61 -13.70 10.94 -2.30
C ASP A 61 -13.00 11.38 -1.01
N ILE A 62 -11.69 11.64 -1.07
CA ILE A 62 -10.93 12.23 0.04
C ILE A 62 -11.39 13.66 0.30
N GLN A 63 -11.60 14.45 -0.76
CA GLN A 63 -12.12 15.81 -0.66
C GLN A 63 -13.47 15.86 0.06
N LYS A 64 -14.41 14.96 -0.25
CA LYS A 64 -15.70 14.86 0.47
C LYS A 64 -15.52 14.65 1.99
N VAL A 65 -14.52 13.86 2.40
CA VAL A 65 -14.23 13.64 3.82
C VAL A 65 -13.60 14.87 4.46
N LEU A 66 -12.70 15.55 3.75
CA LEU A 66 -12.06 16.79 4.19
C LEU A 66 -13.06 17.94 4.35
N GLU A 67 -14.08 18.00 3.48
CA GLU A 67 -15.13 19.02 3.46
C GLU A 67 -16.33 18.69 4.37
N HIS A 68 -16.18 17.71 5.28
CA HIS A 68 -17.25 17.33 6.20
C HIS A 68 -17.73 18.57 6.99
N PRO A 69 -19.06 18.87 7.00
CA PRO A 69 -19.55 20.17 7.45
C PRO A 69 -19.41 20.43 8.96
N THR A 70 -19.54 19.39 9.78
CA THR A 70 -19.59 19.51 11.25
C THR A 70 -18.48 18.78 11.99
N TRP A 71 -17.75 17.89 11.32
CA TRP A 71 -16.72 17.07 11.95
C TRP A 71 -15.41 17.86 11.99
N ASN A 72 -14.82 17.95 13.18
CA ASN A 72 -13.59 18.71 13.42
C ASN A 72 -12.46 17.77 13.84
N GLY A 73 -11.97 16.98 12.89
CA GLY A 73 -10.84 16.07 13.08
C GLY A 73 -9.83 16.14 11.94
N VAL A 74 -8.81 15.29 12.04
CA VAL A 74 -7.66 15.27 11.12
C VAL A 74 -7.80 14.13 10.12
N VAL A 75 -7.63 14.44 8.83
CA VAL A 75 -7.53 13.42 7.79
C VAL A 75 -6.04 13.16 7.53
N VAL A 76 -5.61 11.91 7.70
CA VAL A 76 -4.25 11.45 7.44
C VAL A 76 -4.25 10.60 6.18
N VAL A 77 -3.51 11.03 5.16
CA VAL A 77 -3.31 10.28 3.92
C VAL A 77 -1.89 9.71 3.91
N ASP A 78 -1.78 8.38 3.98
CA ASP A 78 -0.51 7.66 3.84
C ASP A 78 -0.23 7.39 2.35
N GLU A 79 0.76 8.11 1.84
CA GLU A 79 1.28 8.12 0.49
C GLU A 79 2.61 7.33 0.37
N ALA A 80 2.81 6.29 1.18
CA ALA A 80 4.06 5.52 1.16
C ALA A 80 4.47 4.97 -0.22
N TYR A 81 3.53 4.79 -1.15
CA TYR A 81 3.75 4.26 -2.50
C TYR A 81 3.51 5.30 -3.62
N ILE A 82 3.30 6.57 -3.28
CA ILE A 82 2.88 7.60 -4.25
C ILE A 82 3.89 7.83 -5.38
N ASP A 83 5.18 7.56 -5.14
CA ASP A 83 6.23 7.63 -6.16
C ASP A 83 5.96 6.72 -7.37
N PHE A 84 5.16 5.66 -7.21
CA PHE A 84 4.77 4.71 -8.26
C PHE A 84 3.44 5.06 -8.95
N ALA A 85 2.72 6.05 -8.44
CA ALA A 85 1.47 6.54 -9.03
C ALA A 85 1.75 7.52 -10.18
N PRO A 86 0.77 7.80 -11.04
CA PRO A 86 0.89 8.84 -12.07
C PRO A 86 1.26 10.20 -11.48
N GLU A 87 1.98 11.01 -12.25
CA GLU A 87 2.33 12.37 -11.85
C GLU A 87 1.07 13.20 -11.53
N GLY A 88 1.16 14.04 -10.50
CA GLY A 88 0.02 14.80 -9.99
C GLY A 88 -0.96 14.03 -9.09
N SER A 89 -0.68 12.76 -8.76
CA SER A 89 -1.55 11.95 -7.87
C SER A 89 -1.45 12.36 -6.40
N SER A 90 -0.31 12.89 -5.94
CA SER A 90 -0.12 13.26 -4.53
C SER A 90 -1.08 14.37 -4.08
N LEU A 91 -1.44 14.35 -2.80
CA LEU A 91 -2.19 15.37 -2.08
C LEU A 91 -1.27 16.26 -1.22
N ALA A 92 0.05 16.10 -1.27
CA ALA A 92 0.96 16.85 -0.42
C ALA A 92 0.79 18.38 -0.57
N GLU A 93 0.43 18.87 -1.75
CA GLU A 93 0.17 20.30 -1.98
C GLU A 93 -1.17 20.78 -1.38
N TRP A 94 -2.15 19.89 -1.19
CA TRP A 94 -3.45 20.22 -0.62
C TRP A 94 -3.37 20.65 0.84
N VAL A 95 -2.27 20.35 1.55
CA VAL A 95 -2.09 20.77 2.95
C VAL A 95 -2.05 22.30 3.11
N ASN A 96 -1.85 23.04 2.01
CA ASN A 96 -1.93 24.50 1.98
C ASN A 96 -3.38 25.01 2.06
N ASP A 97 -4.34 24.24 1.54
CA ASP A 97 -5.76 24.61 1.45
C ASP A 97 -6.62 23.93 2.52
N TRP A 98 -6.21 22.74 3.01
CA TRP A 98 -6.89 21.99 4.06
C TRP A 98 -6.02 21.87 5.32
N PRO A 99 -6.19 22.77 6.32
CA PRO A 99 -5.35 22.79 7.53
C PRO A 99 -5.43 21.53 8.40
N ASN A 100 -6.49 20.73 8.24
CA ASN A 100 -6.72 19.46 8.93
C ASN A 100 -6.22 18.23 8.13
N LEU A 101 -5.54 18.43 7.00
CA LEU A 101 -4.90 17.37 6.24
C LEU A 101 -3.45 17.13 6.71
N VAL A 102 -3.10 15.85 6.84
CA VAL A 102 -1.72 15.37 6.99
C VAL A 102 -1.44 14.39 5.86
N VAL A 103 -0.37 14.61 5.10
CA VAL A 103 0.08 13.67 4.07
C VAL A 103 1.41 13.07 4.49
N MET A 104 1.51 11.75 4.52
CA MET A 104 2.72 11.03 4.93
C MET A 104 3.41 10.38 3.74
N GLN A 105 4.73 10.57 3.61
CA GLN A 105 5.56 9.91 2.59
C GLN A 105 6.81 9.29 3.21
N THR A 106 7.54 8.47 2.44
CA THR A 106 8.72 7.76 2.96
C THR A 106 9.81 7.55 1.92
N LEU A 107 11.07 7.52 2.37
CA LEU A 107 12.20 7.07 1.57
C LEU A 107 12.36 5.54 1.57
N SER A 108 11.44 4.80 2.20
CA SER A 108 11.56 3.34 2.34
C SER A 108 11.25 2.55 1.07
N LYS A 109 10.53 3.15 0.11
CA LYS A 109 9.96 2.43 -1.05
C LYS A 109 10.73 2.72 -2.32
N ALA A 110 10.29 3.68 -3.15
CA ALA A 110 10.92 3.96 -4.44
C ALA A 110 12.40 4.34 -4.31
N PHE A 111 12.74 5.06 -3.24
CA PHE A 111 14.13 5.41 -2.92
C PHE A 111 15.01 4.23 -2.47
N GLY A 112 14.43 3.08 -2.10
CA GLY A 112 15.20 1.90 -1.66
C GLY A 112 15.90 2.06 -0.30
N LEU A 113 15.54 3.09 0.49
CA LEU A 113 16.22 3.42 1.75
C LEU A 113 15.44 2.96 2.98
N ALA A 114 14.82 1.78 2.92
CA ALA A 114 14.07 1.24 4.05
C ALA A 114 14.90 1.16 5.34
N GLY A 115 16.22 0.90 5.23
CA GLY A 115 17.12 0.76 6.38
C GLY A 115 17.38 2.04 7.17
N ILE A 116 17.24 3.24 6.57
CA ILE A 116 17.58 4.49 7.26
C ILE A 116 16.47 5.01 8.17
N ARG A 117 15.27 4.41 8.08
CA ARG A 117 14.08 4.70 8.90
C ARG A 117 13.63 6.16 8.85
N LEU A 118 13.49 6.73 7.65
CA LEU A 118 13.00 8.09 7.47
C LEU A 118 11.64 8.15 6.76
N GLY A 119 10.73 8.93 7.35
CA GLY A 119 9.45 9.33 6.77
C GLY A 119 9.26 10.84 6.94
N VAL A 120 8.32 11.40 6.19
CA VAL A 120 8.00 12.83 6.17
C VAL A 120 6.49 12.99 6.32
N ALA A 121 6.06 14.03 7.03
CA ALA A 121 4.68 14.46 7.09
C ALA A 121 4.56 15.89 6.56
N PHE A 122 3.75 16.09 5.53
CA PHE A 122 3.33 17.40 5.04
C PHE A 122 2.02 17.76 5.74
N THR A 123 1.95 18.95 6.33
CA THR A 123 0.77 19.39 7.09
C THR A 123 0.84 20.89 7.38
N SER A 124 -0.24 21.45 7.92
CA SER A 124 -0.30 22.84 8.35
C SER A 124 0.69 23.15 9.49
N PRO A 125 1.15 24.41 9.63
CA PRO A 125 2.04 24.81 10.72
C PRO A 125 1.49 24.49 12.12
N ALA A 126 0.16 24.49 12.29
CA ALA A 126 -0.47 24.18 13.57
C ALA A 126 -0.27 22.72 13.97
N ILE A 127 -0.55 21.78 13.06
CA ILE A 127 -0.34 20.34 13.30
C ILE A 127 1.17 20.05 13.40
N ALA A 128 2.00 20.67 12.56
CA ALA A 128 3.45 20.49 12.62
C ALA A 128 4.03 20.88 13.98
N ARG A 129 3.52 21.94 14.63
CA ARG A 129 3.93 22.31 16.00
C ARG A 129 3.57 21.24 17.02
N LEU A 130 2.36 20.68 16.94
CA LEU A 130 1.92 19.58 17.82
C LEU A 130 2.77 18.33 17.63
N LEU A 131 3.03 17.92 16.39
CA LEU A 131 3.89 16.76 16.12
C LEU A 131 5.32 16.98 16.64
N ASN A 132 5.85 18.19 16.48
CA ASN A 132 7.19 18.54 16.96
C ASN A 132 7.31 18.64 18.49
N SER A 133 6.23 18.95 19.21
CA SER A 133 6.24 18.95 20.68
C SER A 133 6.09 17.55 21.28
N LEU A 134 5.53 16.59 20.54
CA LEU A 134 5.33 15.20 20.97
C LEU A 134 6.51 14.28 20.63
N LYS A 135 7.26 14.58 19.55
CA LYS A 135 8.38 13.75 19.12
C LYS A 135 9.58 13.85 20.06
N ALA A 136 10.40 12.80 20.12
CA ALA A 136 11.66 12.84 20.84
C ALA A 136 12.59 13.96 20.31
N PRO A 137 13.38 14.64 21.17
CA PRO A 137 14.27 15.74 20.76
C PRO A 137 15.27 15.35 19.65
N TYR A 138 15.78 14.12 19.70
CA TYR A 138 16.77 13.58 18.76
C TYR A 138 16.22 12.33 18.06
N ASN A 139 15.17 12.51 17.26
CA ASN A 139 14.48 11.41 16.59
C ASN A 139 15.04 11.02 15.22
N ILE A 140 16.05 11.74 14.70
CA ILE A 140 16.71 11.48 13.42
C ILE A 140 18.23 11.43 13.67
N SER A 141 18.86 10.31 13.30
CA SER A 141 20.31 10.15 13.42
C SER A 141 21.06 10.96 12.36
N SER A 142 22.29 11.41 12.65
CA SER A 142 23.14 12.09 11.65
C SER A 142 23.38 11.25 10.39
N PRO A 143 23.63 9.92 10.48
CA PRO A 143 23.70 9.07 9.29
C PRO A 143 22.42 9.06 8.45
N THR A 144 21.25 8.94 9.10
CA THR A 144 19.95 9.01 8.40
C THR A 144 19.79 10.34 7.68
N SER A 145 20.11 11.46 8.34
CA SER A 145 20.01 12.80 7.73
C SER A 145 20.95 12.95 6.53
N ALA A 146 22.20 12.49 6.64
CA ALA A 146 23.19 12.58 5.56
C ALA A 146 22.75 11.77 4.32
N LEU A 147 22.30 10.52 4.53
CA LEU A 147 21.82 9.67 3.45
C LEU A 147 20.55 10.23 2.79
N ALA A 148 19.63 10.79 3.58
CA ALA A 148 18.43 11.43 3.04
C ALA A 148 18.75 12.65 2.18
N MET A 149 19.65 13.54 2.64
CA MET A 149 20.10 14.69 1.83
C MET A 149 20.76 14.24 0.54
N ALA A 150 21.61 13.20 0.60
CA ALA A 150 22.23 12.64 -0.60
C ALA A 150 21.17 12.09 -1.57
N ALA A 151 20.21 11.31 -1.08
CA ALA A 151 19.15 10.71 -1.87
C ALA A 151 18.26 11.74 -2.59
N LEU A 152 17.99 12.87 -1.94
CA LEU A 152 17.17 13.95 -2.45
C LEU A 152 17.93 14.93 -3.36
N SER A 153 19.24 14.74 -3.57
CA SER A 153 20.00 15.52 -4.54
C SER A 153 19.52 15.26 -5.97
N PRO A 154 19.63 16.24 -6.90
CA PRO A 154 19.15 16.07 -8.28
C PRO A 154 19.66 14.81 -8.98
N ASN A 155 20.95 14.47 -8.77
CA ASN A 155 21.56 13.29 -9.37
C ASN A 155 20.95 11.98 -8.83
N ASN A 156 20.76 11.86 -7.52
CA ASN A 156 20.21 10.65 -6.92
C ASN A 156 18.69 10.54 -7.09
N MET A 157 17.99 11.67 -7.24
CA MET A 157 16.59 11.68 -7.69
C MET A 157 16.45 11.06 -9.10
N ALA A 158 17.39 11.33 -10.01
CA ALA A 158 17.40 10.69 -11.33
C ALA A 158 17.67 9.17 -11.23
N VAL A 159 18.55 8.74 -10.33
CA VAL A 159 18.79 7.30 -10.04
C VAL A 159 17.53 6.62 -9.52
N MET A 160 16.84 7.24 -8.55
CA MET A 160 15.58 6.73 -8.01
C MET A 160 14.53 6.57 -9.12
N LYS A 161 14.35 7.59 -9.97
CA LYS A 161 13.42 7.53 -11.11
C LYS A 161 13.73 6.38 -12.06
N LYS A 162 15.01 6.18 -12.40
CA LYS A 162 15.46 5.04 -13.22
C LYS A 162 15.11 3.70 -12.59
N TYR A 163 15.38 3.50 -11.29
CA TYR A 163 15.03 2.25 -10.61
C TYR A 163 13.53 2.03 -10.49
N ARG A 164 12.76 3.10 -10.23
CA ARG A 164 11.30 3.05 -10.28
C ARG A 164 10.80 2.58 -11.65
N GLU A 165 11.35 3.10 -12.76
CA GLU A 165 10.97 2.67 -14.11
C GLU A 165 11.28 1.19 -14.38
N GLN A 166 12.40 0.67 -13.86
CA GLN A 166 12.73 -0.75 -13.93
C GLN A 166 11.72 -1.61 -13.16
N ILE A 167 11.32 -1.18 -11.96
CA ILE A 167 10.27 -1.86 -11.18
C ILE A 167 8.93 -1.83 -11.92
N ILE A 168 8.55 -0.69 -12.52
CA ILE A 168 7.33 -0.59 -13.32
C ILE A 168 7.38 -1.54 -14.50
N ALA A 169 8.50 -1.62 -15.24
CA ALA A 169 8.63 -2.56 -16.35
C ALA A 169 8.46 -4.03 -15.92
N GLN A 170 9.00 -4.41 -14.76
CA GLN A 170 8.79 -5.75 -14.20
C GLN A 170 7.37 -5.98 -13.68
N ARG A 171 6.69 -4.93 -13.18
CA ARG A 171 5.26 -4.99 -12.83
C ARG A 171 4.40 -5.29 -14.06
N GLU A 172 4.66 -4.60 -15.18
CA GLU A 172 3.98 -4.87 -16.45
C GLU A 172 4.23 -6.30 -16.94
N ARG A 173 5.46 -6.80 -16.80
CA ARG A 173 5.78 -8.20 -17.11
C ARG A 173 4.99 -9.18 -16.25
N LEU A 174 4.86 -8.93 -14.94
CA LEU A 174 4.04 -9.77 -14.05
C LEU A 174 2.56 -9.76 -14.44
N LEU A 175 2.01 -8.60 -14.80
CA LEU A 175 0.63 -8.45 -15.28
C LEU A 175 0.38 -9.27 -16.56
N GLN A 176 1.38 -9.40 -17.43
CA GLN A 176 1.29 -10.19 -18.66
C GLN A 176 1.54 -11.68 -18.46
N GLU A 177 2.46 -12.06 -17.57
CA GLU A 177 2.92 -13.46 -17.42
C GLU A 177 2.11 -14.26 -16.42
N LEU A 178 1.67 -13.67 -15.30
CA LEU A 178 0.92 -14.38 -14.27
C LEU A 178 -0.39 -14.99 -14.79
N PRO A 179 -1.22 -14.30 -15.60
CA PRO A 179 -2.46 -14.89 -16.13
C PRO A 179 -2.25 -16.14 -16.99
N LYS A 180 -1.02 -16.41 -17.45
CA LYS A 180 -0.66 -17.59 -18.24
C LYS A 180 -0.41 -18.83 -17.37
N ILE A 181 -0.35 -18.69 -16.05
CA ILE A 181 -0.09 -19.79 -15.11
C ILE A 181 -1.42 -20.36 -14.62
N PRO A 182 -1.71 -21.66 -14.83
CA PRO A 182 -2.89 -22.30 -14.26
C PRO A 182 -2.95 -22.13 -12.73
N GLY A 183 -4.11 -21.74 -12.22
CA GLY A 183 -4.29 -21.42 -10.80
C GLY A 183 -4.13 -19.93 -10.45
N ILE A 184 -3.79 -19.07 -11.40
CA ILE A 184 -3.84 -17.62 -11.20
C ILE A 184 -5.23 -17.08 -11.50
N GLY A 185 -5.75 -16.28 -10.57
CA GLY A 185 -7.03 -15.56 -10.68
C GLY A 185 -6.85 -14.10 -11.07
N ARG A 186 -7.75 -13.24 -10.58
CA ARG A 186 -7.75 -11.82 -10.93
C ARG A 186 -6.68 -11.07 -10.15
N PHE A 187 -6.21 -9.98 -10.74
CA PHE A 187 -5.57 -8.92 -9.97
C PHE A 187 -6.66 -8.11 -9.26
N LEU A 188 -6.43 -7.79 -7.99
CA LEU A 188 -7.34 -7.03 -7.15
C LEU A 188 -6.79 -5.63 -6.88
N GLY A 189 -7.70 -4.64 -6.84
CA GLY A 189 -7.35 -3.24 -6.58
C GLY A 189 -6.67 -2.59 -7.78
N GLY A 190 -5.58 -1.85 -7.53
CA GLY A 190 -4.86 -1.08 -8.54
C GLY A 190 -3.45 -1.60 -8.79
N GLN A 191 -2.64 -0.77 -9.44
CA GLN A 191 -1.28 -1.11 -9.84
C GLN A 191 -0.27 -0.07 -9.38
N GLU A 192 -0.71 0.99 -8.70
CA GLU A 192 0.06 2.18 -8.34
C GLU A 192 1.01 1.94 -7.16
N SER A 193 1.74 0.83 -7.16
CA SER A 193 2.73 0.50 -6.12
C SER A 193 3.88 -0.34 -6.67
N ASN A 194 4.79 -0.76 -5.77
CA ASN A 194 5.83 -1.74 -6.07
C ASN A 194 5.41 -3.19 -5.74
N PHE A 195 4.12 -3.46 -5.70
CA PHE A 195 3.57 -4.81 -5.52
C PHE A 195 2.26 -4.95 -6.29
N LEU A 196 1.84 -6.19 -6.47
CA LEU A 196 0.53 -6.56 -7.01
C LEU A 196 -0.20 -7.45 -6.01
N LEU A 197 -1.53 -7.37 -5.99
CA LEU A 197 -2.40 -8.28 -5.26
C LEU A 197 -3.08 -9.21 -6.27
N VAL A 198 -2.89 -10.52 -6.13
CA VAL A 198 -3.37 -11.52 -7.09
C VAL A 198 -4.02 -12.69 -6.37
N GLU A 199 -5.17 -13.14 -6.88
CA GLU A 199 -5.87 -14.33 -6.40
C GLU A 199 -5.17 -15.61 -6.88
N LEU A 200 -5.08 -16.63 -6.01
CA LEU A 200 -4.82 -18.01 -6.38
C LEU A 200 -6.12 -18.81 -6.33
N LEU A 201 -6.33 -19.65 -7.34
CA LEU A 201 -7.55 -20.42 -7.55
C LEU A 201 -7.38 -21.88 -7.12
N ASP A 202 -8.49 -22.53 -6.77
CA ASP A 202 -8.56 -23.97 -6.46
C ASP A 202 -8.38 -24.89 -7.67
N LYS A 203 -8.49 -24.37 -8.90
CA LYS A 203 -8.24 -25.04 -10.18
C LYS A 203 -8.05 -23.99 -11.30
N PRO A 204 -7.66 -24.39 -12.53
CA PRO A 204 -7.49 -23.44 -13.62
C PRO A 204 -8.73 -22.57 -13.89
N ALA A 205 -8.52 -21.30 -14.26
CA ALA A 205 -9.60 -20.33 -14.46
C ALA A 205 -10.60 -20.76 -15.57
N ASN A 206 -10.09 -21.37 -16.65
CA ASN A 206 -10.88 -21.92 -17.75
C ASN A 206 -11.73 -23.14 -17.36
N GLU A 207 -11.49 -23.72 -16.18
CA GLU A 207 -12.28 -24.82 -15.62
C GLU A 207 -13.24 -24.35 -14.52
N GLY A 208 -13.40 -23.02 -14.37
CA GLY A 208 -14.27 -22.40 -13.37
C GLY A 208 -13.66 -22.35 -11.97
N GLY A 209 -12.32 -22.20 -11.88
CA GLY A 209 -11.62 -22.04 -10.62
C GLY A 209 -12.08 -20.82 -9.82
N LYS A 210 -12.08 -20.96 -8.50
CA LYS A 210 -12.48 -19.93 -7.54
C LYS A 210 -11.31 -19.59 -6.61
N PRO A 211 -11.20 -18.34 -6.15
CA PRO A 211 -10.16 -17.96 -5.18
C PRO A 211 -10.18 -18.89 -3.97
N SER A 212 -9.01 -19.34 -3.52
CA SER A 212 -8.89 -20.32 -2.44
C SER A 212 -7.77 -19.96 -1.47
N ASN A 213 -8.16 -19.67 -0.23
CA ASN A 213 -7.22 -19.46 0.87
C ASN A 213 -6.31 -20.67 1.12
N GLN A 214 -6.82 -21.88 0.90
CA GLN A 214 -6.05 -23.10 1.08
C GLN A 214 -4.90 -23.18 0.07
N VAL A 215 -5.19 -22.97 -1.22
CA VAL A 215 -4.15 -22.97 -2.27
C VAL A 215 -3.19 -21.80 -2.07
N ALA A 216 -3.70 -20.61 -1.76
CA ALA A 216 -2.87 -19.44 -1.55
C ALA A 216 -1.90 -19.58 -0.37
N LEU A 217 -2.38 -20.14 0.74
CA LEU A 217 -1.53 -20.41 1.91
C LEU A 217 -0.49 -21.49 1.60
N ALA A 218 -0.89 -22.60 1.00
CA ALA A 218 0.02 -23.69 0.62
C ALA A 218 1.09 -23.23 -0.38
N ALA A 219 0.72 -22.41 -1.36
CA ALA A 219 1.67 -21.84 -2.32
C ALA A 219 2.64 -20.87 -1.64
N TYR A 220 2.16 -20.01 -0.73
CA TYR A 220 3.01 -19.12 0.06
C TYR A 220 4.04 -19.90 0.90
N GLU A 221 3.59 -20.94 1.61
CA GLU A 221 4.45 -21.78 2.46
C GLU A 221 5.46 -22.56 1.61
N ALA A 222 5.03 -23.22 0.54
CA ALA A 222 5.91 -23.95 -0.36
C ALA A 222 6.97 -23.03 -0.98
N MET A 223 6.56 -21.89 -1.53
CA MET A 223 7.48 -20.91 -2.12
C MET A 223 8.53 -20.43 -1.11
N ALA A 224 8.13 -20.13 0.13
CA ALA A 224 9.03 -19.64 1.16
C ALA A 224 9.99 -20.74 1.68
N GLU A 225 9.46 -21.92 2.01
CA GLU A 225 10.20 -22.97 2.72
C GLU A 225 11.03 -23.86 1.79
N LYS A 226 10.56 -24.10 0.56
CA LYS A 226 11.18 -25.06 -0.36
C LYS A 226 11.90 -24.39 -1.53
N HIS A 227 11.41 -23.24 -1.97
CA HIS A 227 11.94 -22.55 -3.15
C HIS A 227 12.72 -21.27 -2.82
N GLY A 228 12.71 -20.84 -1.55
CA GLY A 228 13.40 -19.63 -1.09
C GLY A 228 12.86 -18.34 -1.72
N VAL A 229 11.61 -18.33 -2.14
CA VAL A 229 10.92 -17.16 -2.72
C VAL A 229 9.85 -16.68 -1.75
N VAL A 230 10.03 -15.47 -1.23
CA VAL A 230 9.18 -14.95 -0.15
C VAL A 230 8.18 -13.93 -0.69
N VAL A 231 6.89 -14.29 -0.66
CA VAL A 231 5.76 -13.40 -0.93
C VAL A 231 4.97 -13.12 0.36
N ARG A 232 3.76 -12.57 0.26
CA ARG A 232 2.90 -12.31 1.43
C ARG A 232 1.50 -12.85 1.19
N PHE A 233 1.06 -13.79 2.02
CA PHE A 233 -0.34 -14.21 2.05
C PHE A 233 -1.25 -13.11 2.63
N ARG A 234 -2.38 -12.86 1.96
CA ARG A 234 -3.38 -11.83 2.33
C ARG A 234 -4.80 -12.36 2.45
N GLY A 235 -4.99 -13.67 2.36
CA GLY A 235 -6.29 -14.35 2.47
C GLY A 235 -7.14 -14.06 3.70
N LYS A 236 -6.55 -13.50 4.76
CA LYS A 236 -7.24 -13.13 6.00
C LYS A 236 -7.78 -11.69 6.01
N GLU A 237 -7.40 -10.87 5.02
CA GLU A 237 -7.89 -9.49 4.88
C GLU A 237 -9.26 -9.50 4.19
N LEU A 238 -10.13 -8.55 4.54
CA LEU A 238 -11.46 -8.42 3.94
C LEU A 238 -11.35 -8.22 2.41
N GLY A 239 -12.11 -9.01 1.65
CA GLY A 239 -12.12 -8.96 0.18
C GLY A 239 -10.88 -9.57 -0.49
N CYS A 240 -9.98 -10.22 0.26
CA CYS A 240 -8.71 -10.74 -0.25
C CYS A 240 -8.64 -12.28 -0.24
N GLU A 241 -9.77 -12.99 -0.38
CA GLU A 241 -9.76 -14.45 -0.43
C GLU A 241 -8.85 -14.97 -1.55
N GLY A 242 -8.02 -15.96 -1.22
CA GLY A 242 -7.03 -16.53 -2.14
C GLY A 242 -5.89 -15.58 -2.49
N CYS A 243 -5.75 -14.41 -1.87
CA CYS A 243 -4.77 -13.44 -2.33
C CYS A 243 -3.34 -13.65 -1.83
N LEU A 244 -2.40 -13.49 -2.76
CA LEU A 244 -1.00 -13.20 -2.50
C LEU A 244 -0.69 -11.75 -2.89
N ARG A 245 0.06 -11.06 -2.03
CA ARG A 245 0.70 -9.78 -2.37
C ARG A 245 2.15 -10.05 -2.77
N VAL A 246 2.46 -9.80 -4.04
CA VAL A 246 3.76 -10.04 -4.67
C VAL A 246 4.49 -8.71 -4.79
N THR A 247 5.58 -8.54 -4.04
CA THR A 247 6.47 -7.38 -4.25
C THR A 247 7.24 -7.56 -5.55
N VAL A 248 7.27 -6.52 -6.37
CA VAL A 248 7.98 -6.51 -7.64
C VAL A 248 9.45 -6.24 -7.36
N GLY A 249 10.29 -7.20 -7.74
CA GLY A 249 11.74 -7.15 -7.59
C GLY A 249 12.47 -6.83 -8.89
N THR A 250 13.71 -7.26 -8.95
CA THR A 250 14.53 -7.24 -10.17
C THR A 250 14.02 -8.22 -11.24
N GLU A 251 14.56 -8.12 -12.46
CA GLU A 251 14.25 -9.06 -13.54
C GLU A 251 14.58 -10.51 -13.18
N GLU A 252 15.70 -10.74 -12.48
CA GLU A 252 16.11 -12.06 -12.01
C GLU A 252 15.11 -12.60 -10.98
N GLU A 253 14.74 -11.78 -9.99
CA GLU A 253 13.78 -12.15 -8.95
C GLU A 253 12.39 -12.44 -9.54
N VAL A 254 11.92 -11.63 -10.49
CA VAL A 254 10.64 -11.84 -11.18
C VAL A 254 10.68 -13.10 -12.05
N THR A 255 11.79 -13.36 -12.73
CA THR A 255 11.97 -14.59 -13.52
C THR A 255 11.91 -15.82 -12.62
N ARG A 256 12.66 -15.81 -11.52
CA ARG A 256 12.65 -16.90 -10.53
C ARG A 256 11.26 -17.07 -9.94
N PHE A 257 10.61 -16.00 -9.51
CA PHE A 257 9.25 -16.07 -8.97
C PHE A 257 8.26 -16.73 -9.95
N LEU A 258 8.24 -16.31 -11.21
CA LEU A 258 7.35 -16.88 -12.24
C LEU A 258 7.65 -18.36 -12.52
N GLN A 259 8.92 -18.77 -12.48
CA GLN A 259 9.31 -20.16 -12.66
C GLN A 259 8.87 -21.03 -11.48
N GLU A 260 9.22 -20.63 -10.26
CA GLU A 260 8.91 -21.40 -9.06
C GLU A 260 7.39 -21.47 -8.80
N LEU A 261 6.66 -20.38 -9.08
CA LEU A 261 5.20 -20.37 -8.93
C LEU A 261 4.52 -21.38 -9.87
N ARG A 262 5.03 -21.54 -11.11
CA ARG A 262 4.52 -22.58 -12.04
C ARG A 262 4.72 -23.98 -11.49
N VAL A 263 5.90 -24.25 -10.91
CA VAL A 263 6.21 -25.55 -10.31
C VAL A 263 5.29 -25.82 -9.11
N VAL A 264 5.17 -24.84 -8.21
CA VAL A 264 4.35 -24.96 -6.99
C VAL A 264 2.88 -25.16 -7.33
N LEU A 265 2.29 -24.34 -8.21
CA LEU A 265 0.89 -24.49 -8.60
C LEU A 265 0.65 -25.77 -9.40
N GLY A 266 1.60 -26.19 -10.25
CA GLY A 266 1.52 -27.46 -10.96
C GLY A 266 1.46 -28.67 -10.03
N GLY A 267 2.16 -28.63 -8.88
CA GLY A 267 2.09 -29.68 -7.87
C GLY A 267 0.89 -29.60 -6.92
N LEU A 268 0.28 -28.42 -6.78
CA LEU A 268 -0.92 -28.23 -5.94
C LEU A 268 -2.23 -28.51 -6.68
N LEU A 269 -2.24 -28.33 -8.01
CA LEU A 269 -3.44 -28.42 -8.84
C LEU A 269 -3.46 -29.62 -9.80
N GLY A 270 -2.33 -30.33 -9.95
CA GLY A 270 -2.22 -31.58 -10.70
C GLY A 270 -2.45 -32.80 -9.83
#